data_AF-A0A933N8A2-F1
#
_entry.id   AF-A0A933N8A2-F1
#
_cell.length_a   1.000
_cell.length_b   1.000
_cell.length_c   1.000
_cell.angle_alpha   90.00
_cell.angle_beta   90.00
_cell.angle_gamma   90.00
#
_symmetry.space_group_name_H-M   'P 1'
#
loop_
_entity.id
_entity.type
_entity.pdbx_description
1 polymer ?
#
loop_
_entity_poly.entity_id
_entity_poly.type
_entity_poly.pdbx_seq_one_letter_code
_entity_poly.pdbx_strand_id
1 'polypeptide(L)'
;MTFSRHLLTLFVNTFTLYTLTACGTDWDPSPSEQLEPSEDTPHPIDATPDPSKPRPSSTPTHSRPSPNPVDSTPCETSSVAPELASFAPLSARPGVSIDIDGRGFGSRSQCPPKVLFPSMDGGSVEAELLSRSPTELRVVIPDAAATGFIEVHSKDWPVAASVEELLIERPARVHVENSSQLHIIDVRANGYDLLGFPNGIGARDIGELDIPAGEVELTVGFGWYSDSGADIIAVTASWTAVLRQGRRETLSVDSFTIGQVLTNWSDSPTRFATNSIPGSDGRFHTYEVVFQPSGDWTLREAGQSQVLDSGQVQLVEWAPGGDSLSFSFKARSTPIEIRYPFSQFDFQDGAGTLEFSRR
;
A
#
# COMPACT_ATOMS: atom_id res chain seq x y z
N MET A 1 -5.63 16.41 -5.23
CA MET A 1 -6.83 16.40 -6.11
C MET A 1 -7.94 15.70 -5.33
N THR A 2 -9.21 16.09 -5.40
CA THR A 2 -10.27 15.39 -4.66
C THR A 2 -10.68 14.16 -5.47
N PHE A 3 -10.54 12.96 -4.90
CA PHE A 3 -11.09 11.74 -5.49
C PHE A 3 -12.60 11.94 -5.68
N SER A 4 -13.08 11.85 -6.92
CA SER A 4 -14.52 11.90 -7.19
C SER A 4 -15.11 10.58 -6.74
N ARG A 5 -15.82 10.58 -5.61
CA ARG A 5 -16.51 9.41 -5.09
C ARG A 5 -17.70 9.14 -6.00
N HIS A 6 -17.54 8.28 -7.00
CA HIS A 6 -18.69 7.60 -7.57
C HIS A 6 -19.08 6.53 -6.57
N LEU A 7 -20.22 6.74 -5.89
CA LEU A 7 -20.95 5.66 -5.23
C LEU A 7 -21.44 4.76 -6.38
N LEU A 8 -20.52 3.94 -6.91
CA LEU A 8 -20.81 3.00 -7.98
C LEU A 8 -21.37 1.75 -7.31
N THR A 9 -22.54 1.35 -7.80
CA THR A 9 -23.30 0.15 -7.47
C THR A 9 -22.41 -0.98 -6.95
N LEU A 10 -22.63 -1.41 -5.71
CA LEU A 10 -22.07 -2.65 -5.18
C LEU A 10 -22.38 -3.79 -6.17
N PHE A 11 -21.35 -4.31 -6.83
CA PHE A 11 -21.41 -5.68 -7.28
C PHE A 11 -21.31 -6.53 -6.02
N VAL A 12 -22.47 -6.99 -5.53
CA VAL A 12 -22.52 -8.09 -4.58
C VAL A 12 -21.85 -9.27 -5.29
N ASN A 13 -20.60 -9.55 -4.93
CA ASN A 13 -19.90 -10.73 -5.40
C ASN A 13 -20.77 -11.94 -5.07
N THR A 14 -21.26 -12.61 -6.12
CA THR A 14 -21.84 -13.94 -5.96
C THR A 14 -20.69 -14.82 -5.47
N PHE A 15 -20.76 -15.28 -4.21
CA PHE A 15 -19.79 -16.21 -3.64
C PHE A 15 -19.63 -17.41 -4.58
N THR A 16 -18.52 -17.47 -5.32
CA THR A 16 -18.07 -18.71 -5.94
C THR A 16 -17.18 -19.39 -4.92
N LEU A 17 -17.74 -20.43 -4.27
CA LEU A 17 -17.01 -21.27 -3.33
C LEU A 17 -15.90 -22.02 -4.10
N TYR A 18 -14.65 -21.56 -4.01
CA TYR A 18 -13.53 -22.35 -4.48
C TYR A 18 -13.26 -23.45 -3.45
N THR A 19 -13.65 -24.67 -3.77
CA THR A 19 -13.20 -25.86 -3.04
C THR A 19 -11.76 -26.15 -3.44
N LEU A 20 -10.81 -25.73 -2.60
CA LEU A 20 -9.42 -26.18 -2.69
C LEU A 20 -9.38 -27.68 -2.38
N THR A 21 -9.28 -28.51 -3.42
CA THR A 21 -8.93 -29.93 -3.27
C THR A 21 -7.43 -29.99 -2.96
N ALA A 22 -7.09 -30.11 -1.69
CA ALA A 22 -5.73 -30.41 -1.26
C ALA A 22 -5.38 -31.84 -1.68
N CYS A 23 -4.43 -32.00 -2.61
CA CYS A 23 -3.75 -33.27 -2.81
C CYS A 23 -2.83 -33.51 -1.62
N GLY A 24 -3.07 -34.62 -0.92
CA GLY A 24 -2.25 -35.08 0.19
C GLY A 24 -0.86 -35.50 -0.26
N THR A 25 0.14 -35.08 0.51
CA THR A 25 1.41 -35.78 0.61
C THR A 25 1.72 -35.94 2.09
N ASP A 26 1.82 -37.20 2.50
CA ASP A 26 2.20 -37.66 3.82
C ASP A 26 3.51 -37.00 4.27
N TRP A 27 3.48 -36.39 5.45
CA TRP A 27 4.68 -35.95 6.15
C TRP A 27 4.65 -36.48 7.59
N ASP A 28 5.67 -37.28 7.89
CA ASP A 28 5.89 -38.06 9.11
C ASP A 28 6.57 -37.17 10.18
N PRO A 29 6.00 -37.00 11.39
CA PRO A 29 6.64 -36.21 12.43
C PRO A 29 7.54 -37.09 13.32
N SER A 30 8.85 -36.85 13.26
CA SER A 30 9.81 -37.34 14.25
C SER A 30 10.06 -36.27 15.34
N PRO A 31 10.34 -36.66 16.60
CA PRO A 31 10.03 -35.82 17.76
C PRO A 31 11.18 -34.93 18.26
N SER A 32 10.80 -33.68 18.54
CA SER A 32 11.22 -32.80 19.65
C SER A 32 12.66 -32.90 20.18
N GLU A 33 13.47 -31.89 19.87
CA GLU A 33 14.70 -31.53 20.58
C GLU A 33 14.46 -30.27 21.43
N GLN A 34 14.63 -30.39 22.74
CA GLN A 34 14.50 -29.33 23.74
C GLN A 34 15.69 -28.38 23.65
N LEU A 35 15.44 -27.09 23.46
CA LEU A 35 16.42 -26.02 23.66
C LEU A 35 16.17 -25.34 25.01
N GLU A 36 17.19 -25.40 25.87
CA GLU A 36 17.24 -24.67 27.15
C GLU A 36 17.42 -23.15 26.92
N PRO A 37 16.89 -22.30 27.81
CA PRO A 37 17.07 -20.85 27.72
C PRO A 37 18.39 -20.41 28.37
N SER A 38 19.22 -19.70 27.61
CA SER A 38 20.38 -18.97 28.14
C SER A 38 19.95 -17.63 28.74
N GLU A 39 20.10 -17.48 30.06
CA GLU A 39 20.07 -16.20 30.76
C GLU A 39 21.32 -15.38 30.38
N ASP A 40 21.12 -14.19 29.81
CA ASP A 40 22.19 -13.20 29.63
C ASP A 40 21.80 -11.91 30.38
N THR A 41 22.65 -11.54 31.33
CA THR A 41 22.46 -10.41 32.24
C THR A 41 23.36 -9.26 31.80
N PRO A 42 22.87 -8.01 31.64
CA PRO A 42 23.73 -6.92 31.24
C PRO A 42 24.55 -6.36 32.42
N HIS A 43 25.87 -6.32 32.25
CA HIS A 43 26.80 -5.59 33.10
C HIS A 43 26.83 -4.08 32.75
N PRO A 44 26.85 -3.17 33.75
CA PRO A 44 27.05 -1.75 33.51
C PRO A 44 28.54 -1.42 33.36
N ILE A 45 28.89 -0.70 32.28
CA ILE A 45 30.23 -0.15 32.07
C ILE A 45 30.22 1.30 32.55
N ASP A 46 30.85 1.52 33.71
CA ASP A 46 31.19 2.84 34.23
C ASP A 46 32.68 3.10 33.94
N ALA A 47 32.99 4.17 33.22
CA ALA A 47 34.37 4.57 32.94
C ALA A 47 34.50 6.10 32.98
N THR A 48 34.97 6.57 34.13
CA THR A 48 35.45 7.94 34.34
C THR A 48 36.88 8.09 33.76
N PRO A 49 37.21 9.16 33.02
CA PRO A 49 38.56 9.36 32.50
C PRO A 49 39.52 10.00 33.52
N ASP A 50 40.70 9.39 33.67
CA ASP A 50 41.84 9.84 34.50
C ASP A 50 42.61 11.00 33.83
N PRO A 51 42.70 12.20 34.45
CA PRO A 51 43.39 13.36 33.91
C PRO A 51 44.86 13.44 34.38
N SER A 52 45.67 12.41 34.14
CA SER A 52 47.04 12.37 34.66
C SER A 52 48.04 11.66 33.74
N LYS A 53 48.16 12.07 32.46
CA LYS A 53 49.28 11.58 31.63
C LYS A 53 49.85 12.64 30.67
N PRO A 54 51.15 13.00 30.79
CA PRO A 54 51.77 13.97 29.91
C PRO A 54 52.02 13.38 28.52
N ARG A 55 51.63 14.16 27.50
CA ARG A 55 51.74 13.88 26.07
C ARG A 55 53.21 13.95 25.61
N PRO A 56 53.79 12.90 25.00
CA PRO A 56 55.12 12.98 24.41
C PRO A 56 55.07 13.76 23.09
N SER A 57 55.73 14.91 23.08
CA SER A 57 56.11 15.68 21.90
C SER A 57 57.15 14.90 21.09
N SER A 58 56.75 14.34 19.95
CA SER A 58 57.68 13.87 18.93
C SER A 58 57.33 14.54 17.60
N THR A 59 58.22 15.44 17.18
CA THR A 59 58.22 16.12 15.89
C THR A 59 58.77 15.15 14.84
N PRO A 60 58.00 14.72 13.83
CA PRO A 60 58.56 13.98 12.71
C PRO A 60 59.05 14.97 11.65
N THR A 61 60.37 15.02 11.47
CA THR A 61 61.03 15.66 10.33
C THR A 61 60.72 14.84 9.07
N HIS A 62 59.65 15.19 8.36
CA HIS A 62 59.37 14.61 7.04
C HIS A 62 60.14 15.36 5.95
N SER A 63 61.16 14.68 5.44
CA SER A 63 61.82 14.98 4.17
C SER A 63 60.78 15.14 3.07
N ARG A 64 60.81 16.30 2.42
CA ARG A 64 59.94 16.73 1.33
C ARG A 64 60.17 15.81 0.11
N PRO A 65 59.20 14.97 -0.30
CA PRO A 65 59.32 14.22 -1.54
C PRO A 65 59.24 15.21 -2.71
N SER A 66 60.14 14.99 -3.67
CA SER A 66 60.19 15.70 -4.94
C SER A 66 58.80 15.72 -5.61
N PRO A 67 58.34 16.83 -6.22
CA PRO A 67 57.08 16.84 -6.96
C PRO A 67 57.21 15.88 -8.14
N ASN A 68 56.47 14.77 -8.10
CA ASN A 68 56.27 13.93 -9.27
C ASN A 68 55.74 14.81 -10.41
N PRO A 69 56.27 14.69 -11.64
CA PRO A 69 55.71 15.40 -12.78
C PRO A 69 54.25 14.98 -12.91
N VAL A 70 53.34 15.95 -12.80
CA VAL A 70 51.94 15.77 -13.09
C VAL A 70 51.88 15.39 -14.57
N ASP A 71 51.60 14.13 -14.83
CA ASP A 71 51.52 13.54 -16.16
C ASP A 71 50.48 14.33 -16.96
N SER A 72 50.98 15.30 -17.73
CA SER A 72 50.20 16.20 -18.56
C SER A 72 49.99 15.56 -19.93
N THR A 73 49.72 14.26 -19.96
CA THR A 73 49.38 13.56 -21.20
C THR A 73 48.05 14.14 -21.69
N PRO A 74 48.03 14.82 -22.86
CA PRO A 74 46.82 15.39 -23.41
C PRO A 74 45.81 14.26 -23.66
N CYS A 75 44.52 14.53 -23.43
CA CYS A 75 43.48 13.59 -23.83
C CYS A 75 43.61 13.29 -25.32
N GLU A 76 43.96 12.04 -25.63
CA GLU A 76 43.96 11.57 -27.01
C GLU A 76 42.51 11.49 -27.47
N THR A 77 42.19 12.23 -28.53
CA THR A 77 40.85 12.30 -29.08
C THR A 77 40.50 10.97 -29.73
N SER A 78 39.33 10.41 -29.42
CA SER A 78 38.76 9.33 -30.24
C SER A 78 38.75 9.80 -31.69
N SER A 79 39.28 9.00 -32.63
CA SER A 79 39.28 9.35 -34.06
C SER A 79 37.91 9.19 -34.73
N VAL A 80 36.94 8.65 -33.99
CA VAL A 80 35.57 8.42 -34.44
C VAL A 80 34.63 9.26 -33.58
N ALA A 81 33.74 9.99 -34.25
CA ALA A 81 32.66 10.72 -33.61
C ALA A 81 31.80 9.77 -32.75
N PRO A 82 31.33 10.21 -31.58
CA PRO A 82 30.43 9.43 -30.77
C PRO A 82 29.14 9.20 -31.54
N GLU A 83 28.59 8.00 -31.43
CA GLU A 83 27.27 7.65 -31.91
C GLU A 83 26.61 6.74 -30.89
N LEU A 84 25.36 7.07 -30.55
CA LEU A 84 24.53 6.29 -29.65
C LEU A 84 23.60 5.43 -30.51
N ALA A 85 23.82 4.12 -30.50
CA ALA A 85 23.07 3.18 -31.34
C ALA A 85 21.80 2.68 -30.65
N SER A 86 21.92 2.27 -29.38
CA SER A 86 20.80 1.77 -28.58
C SER A 86 21.10 1.91 -27.09
N PHE A 87 20.08 1.69 -26.27
CA PHE A 87 20.24 1.54 -24.83
C PHE A 87 19.22 0.54 -24.29
N ALA A 88 19.53 -0.07 -23.14
CA ALA A 88 18.63 -1.00 -22.48
C ALA A 88 18.70 -0.86 -20.94
N PRO A 89 17.55 -0.94 -20.25
CA PRO A 89 16.18 -1.05 -20.78
C PRO A 89 15.63 0.28 -21.36
N LEU A 90 14.55 0.20 -22.16
CA LEU A 90 13.83 1.38 -22.69
C LEU A 90 12.94 2.09 -21.65
N SER A 91 12.75 1.45 -20.49
CA SER A 91 12.06 2.06 -19.36
C SER A 91 12.69 1.59 -18.04
N ALA A 92 12.90 2.52 -17.13
CA ALA A 92 13.51 2.24 -15.84
C ALA A 92 13.22 3.35 -14.81
N ARG A 93 13.38 3.02 -13.54
CA ARG A 93 13.32 3.97 -12.42
C ARG A 93 14.68 4.64 -12.21
N PRO A 94 14.72 5.85 -11.62
CA PRO A 94 15.97 6.43 -11.14
C PRO A 94 16.75 5.48 -10.20
N GLY A 95 18.08 5.56 -10.25
CA GLY A 95 18.99 4.69 -9.49
C GLY A 95 19.28 3.34 -10.18
N VAL A 96 18.54 2.98 -11.23
CA VAL A 96 18.83 1.77 -12.03
C VAL A 96 19.98 2.05 -13.00
N SER A 97 20.83 1.04 -13.22
CA SER A 97 21.87 1.10 -14.25
C SER A 97 21.29 0.81 -15.62
N ILE A 98 21.70 1.57 -16.63
CA ILE A 98 21.40 1.29 -18.03
C ILE A 98 22.68 1.06 -18.82
N ASP A 99 22.57 0.20 -19.83
CA ASP A 99 23.62 -0.05 -20.81
C ASP A 99 23.31 0.77 -22.06
N ILE A 100 24.31 1.48 -22.56
CA ILE A 100 24.24 2.33 -23.76
C ILE A 100 25.26 1.82 -24.76
N ASP A 101 24.77 1.30 -25.87
CA ASP A 101 25.60 0.79 -26.96
C ASP A 101 25.85 1.86 -28.02
N GLY A 102 27.03 1.82 -28.61
CA GLY A 102 27.40 2.77 -29.63
C GLY A 102 28.83 2.63 -30.10
N ARG A 103 29.43 3.77 -30.47
CA ARG A 103 30.84 3.86 -30.85
C ARG A 103 31.38 5.24 -30.51
N GLY A 104 32.71 5.35 -30.47
CA GLY A 104 33.39 6.62 -30.26
C GLY A 104 33.38 7.11 -28.81
N PHE A 105 33.07 6.25 -27.83
CA PHE A 105 33.05 6.62 -26.41
C PHE A 105 34.45 6.76 -25.77
N GLY A 106 35.49 6.36 -26.52
CA GLY A 106 36.89 6.41 -26.09
C GLY A 106 37.25 5.35 -25.04
N SER A 107 38.55 5.12 -24.87
CA SER A 107 39.09 4.12 -23.94
C SER A 107 39.95 4.69 -22.81
N ARG A 108 40.37 5.97 -22.89
CA ARG A 108 41.28 6.59 -21.91
C ARG A 108 40.53 7.24 -20.75
N SER A 109 40.90 6.91 -19.52
CA SER A 109 40.28 7.42 -18.29
C SER A 109 40.39 8.93 -18.07
N GLN A 110 41.32 9.61 -18.74
CA GLN A 110 41.60 11.04 -18.55
C GLN A 110 40.52 11.98 -19.13
N CYS A 111 39.67 11.47 -20.03
CA CYS A 111 38.54 12.20 -20.60
C CYS A 111 37.34 11.25 -20.78
N PRO A 112 36.57 10.97 -19.70
CA PRO A 112 35.32 10.23 -19.82
C PRO A 112 34.28 11.05 -20.60
N PRO A 113 33.43 10.40 -21.43
CA PRO A 113 32.26 11.06 -21.97
C PRO A 113 31.31 11.40 -20.81
N LYS A 114 30.52 12.44 -21.01
CA LYS A 114 29.40 12.77 -20.12
C LYS A 114 28.12 12.23 -20.72
N VAL A 115 27.32 11.56 -19.90
CA VAL A 115 25.99 11.12 -20.29
C VAL A 115 24.98 12.02 -19.60
N LEU A 116 24.18 12.71 -20.39
CA LEU A 116 23.18 13.66 -19.91
C LEU A 116 21.77 13.11 -20.16
N PHE A 117 20.93 13.21 -19.15
CA PHE A 117 19.51 12.89 -19.21
C PHE A 117 18.71 14.18 -19.16
N PRO A 118 17.53 14.26 -19.80
CA PRO A 118 16.60 15.36 -19.56
C PRO A 118 16.32 15.50 -18.06
N SER A 119 16.11 16.72 -17.57
CA SER A 119 15.79 16.98 -16.17
C SER A 119 14.33 17.40 -15.98
N MET A 120 13.73 17.03 -14.84
CA MET A 120 12.36 17.44 -14.48
C MET A 120 12.20 18.95 -14.34
N ASP A 121 13.26 19.67 -13.95
CA ASP A 121 13.25 21.12 -13.79
C ASP A 121 13.55 21.88 -15.12
N GLY A 122 13.63 21.14 -16.22
CA GLY A 122 14.15 21.61 -17.50
C GLY A 122 15.68 21.52 -17.58
N GLY A 123 16.19 21.41 -18.81
CA GLY A 123 17.62 21.18 -19.06
C GLY A 123 18.02 19.72 -18.92
N SER A 124 19.27 19.47 -18.48
CA SER A 124 19.83 18.13 -18.41
C SER A 124 20.59 17.88 -17.10
N VAL A 125 20.60 16.63 -16.65
CA VAL A 125 21.33 16.14 -15.48
C VAL A 125 22.37 15.09 -15.90
N GLU A 126 23.59 15.21 -15.38
CA GLU A 126 24.69 14.29 -15.68
C GLU A 126 24.54 12.99 -14.87
N ALA A 127 24.73 11.86 -15.55
CA ALA A 127 24.68 10.54 -14.95
C ALA A 127 26.03 10.09 -14.39
N GLU A 128 25.97 9.25 -13.35
CA GLU A 128 27.13 8.57 -12.84
C GLU A 128 27.57 7.48 -13.82
N LEU A 129 28.81 7.58 -14.30
CA LEU A 129 29.41 6.60 -15.19
C LEU A 129 30.01 5.44 -14.39
N LEU A 130 29.43 4.25 -14.50
CA LEU A 130 29.87 3.03 -13.82
C LEU A 130 31.00 2.33 -14.58
N SER A 131 30.84 2.14 -15.89
CA SER A 131 31.86 1.53 -16.74
C SER A 131 31.78 2.05 -18.17
N ARG A 132 32.87 1.84 -18.91
CA ARG A 132 33.00 2.29 -20.29
C ARG A 132 33.93 1.38 -21.08
N SER A 133 33.56 1.15 -22.34
CA SER A 133 34.41 0.66 -23.41
C SER A 133 34.28 1.60 -24.63
N PRO A 134 35.06 1.39 -25.72
CA PRO A 134 34.88 2.16 -26.95
C PRO A 134 33.48 2.09 -27.57
N THR A 135 32.68 1.06 -27.22
CA THR A 135 31.38 0.76 -27.83
C THR A 135 30.23 0.63 -26.82
N GLU A 136 30.49 0.76 -25.53
CA GLU A 136 29.48 0.58 -24.48
C GLU A 136 29.74 1.54 -23.32
N LEU A 137 28.67 2.11 -22.76
CA LEU A 137 28.68 2.86 -21.50
C LEU A 137 27.65 2.23 -20.57
N ARG A 138 28.02 2.05 -19.30
CA ARG A 138 27.07 1.71 -18.24
C ARG A 138 26.96 2.90 -17.29
N VAL A 139 25.76 3.41 -17.10
CA VAL A 139 25.50 4.59 -16.25
C VAL A 139 24.34 4.35 -15.30
N VAL A 140 24.28 5.09 -14.20
CA VAL A 140 23.11 5.12 -13.30
C VAL A 140 22.18 6.27 -13.69
N ILE A 141 20.88 6.00 -13.80
CA ILE A 141 19.86 7.03 -14.05
C ILE A 141 19.81 7.99 -12.84
N PRO A 142 20.04 9.31 -13.03
CA PRO A 142 19.96 10.27 -11.95
C PRO A 142 18.55 10.43 -11.35
N ASP A 143 18.49 10.76 -10.06
CA ASP A 143 17.23 11.03 -9.35
C ASP A 143 16.40 12.17 -9.94
N ALA A 144 17.03 13.12 -10.64
CA ALA A 144 16.36 14.25 -11.28
C ALA A 144 15.99 14.00 -12.76
N ALA A 145 16.31 12.83 -13.32
CA ALA A 145 16.09 12.53 -14.73
C ALA A 145 14.60 12.52 -15.11
N ALA A 146 14.25 13.07 -16.26
CA ALA A 146 12.94 13.02 -16.87
C ALA A 146 12.95 12.10 -18.11
N THR A 147 11.76 11.69 -18.53
CA THR A 147 11.58 10.96 -19.79
C THR A 147 12.08 11.79 -20.97
N GLY A 148 12.82 11.13 -21.87
CA GLY A 148 13.26 11.73 -23.13
C GLY A 148 14.58 11.15 -23.64
N PHE A 149 15.20 11.85 -24.59
CA PHE A 149 16.43 11.39 -25.25
C PHE A 149 17.65 11.56 -24.36
N ILE A 150 18.46 10.50 -24.26
CA ILE A 150 19.79 10.50 -23.65
C ILE A 150 20.78 11.16 -24.62
N GLU A 151 21.69 11.97 -24.10
CA GLU A 151 22.79 12.59 -24.85
C GLU A 151 24.15 12.13 -24.33
N VAL A 152 25.09 11.88 -25.23
CA VAL A 152 26.49 11.58 -24.93
C VAL A 152 27.37 12.69 -25.47
N HIS A 153 28.07 13.36 -24.56
CA HIS A 153 28.98 14.46 -24.84
C HIS A 153 30.42 13.96 -24.71
N SER A 154 31.12 13.87 -25.84
CA SER A 154 32.54 13.55 -25.88
C SER A 154 33.33 14.80 -26.24
N LYS A 155 34.53 14.95 -25.65
CA LYS A 155 35.40 16.09 -25.92
C LYS A 155 35.70 16.19 -27.42
N ASP A 156 35.59 17.40 -27.96
CA ASP A 156 35.91 17.76 -29.34
C ASP A 156 34.97 17.19 -30.43
N TRP A 157 33.86 16.55 -30.05
CA TRP A 157 32.89 15.98 -30.99
C TRP A 157 31.47 16.54 -30.82
N PRO A 158 30.64 16.49 -31.89
CA PRO A 158 29.21 16.75 -31.77
C PRO A 158 28.53 15.84 -30.74
N VAL A 159 27.43 16.32 -30.18
CA VAL A 159 26.57 15.55 -29.27
C VAL A 159 25.97 14.36 -30.01
N ALA A 160 26.10 13.17 -29.44
CA ALA A 160 25.35 11.99 -29.89
C ALA A 160 24.08 11.87 -29.05
N ALA A 161 22.92 11.93 -29.69
CA ALA A 161 21.63 11.71 -29.04
C ALA A 161 21.10 10.32 -29.38
N SER A 162 20.37 9.73 -28.45
CA SER A 162 19.57 8.54 -28.71
C SER A 162 18.47 8.80 -29.74
N VAL A 163 18.05 7.75 -30.43
CA VAL A 163 16.95 7.79 -31.42
C VAL A 163 15.59 7.45 -30.83
N GLU A 164 15.56 6.94 -29.59
CA GLU A 164 14.36 6.61 -28.83
C GLU A 164 14.41 7.33 -27.47
N GLU A 165 13.23 7.63 -26.91
CA GLU A 165 13.14 8.20 -25.57
C GLU A 165 13.27 7.09 -24.51
N LEU A 166 14.05 7.36 -23.46
CA LEU A 166 14.02 6.54 -22.26
C LEU A 166 12.80 6.95 -21.43
N LEU A 167 11.90 6.01 -21.16
CA LEU A 167 10.78 6.23 -20.26
C LEU A 167 11.23 6.11 -18.80
N ILE A 168 11.36 7.25 -18.12
CA ILE A 168 11.64 7.24 -16.69
C ILE A 168 10.36 6.92 -15.94
N GLU A 169 10.32 5.78 -15.24
CA GLU A 169 9.20 5.40 -14.40
C GLU A 169 9.33 6.05 -13.03
N ARG A 170 8.34 6.83 -12.61
CA ARG A 170 8.19 7.19 -11.20
C ARG A 170 6.79 6.84 -10.76
N PRO A 171 6.62 6.07 -9.68
CA PRO A 171 5.30 5.91 -9.12
C PRO A 171 4.78 7.28 -8.67
N ALA A 172 3.47 7.44 -8.73
CA ALA A 172 2.79 8.41 -7.91
C ALA A 172 2.75 7.87 -6.47
N ARG A 173 2.90 8.76 -5.50
CA ARG A 173 2.74 8.40 -4.09
C ARG A 173 1.32 8.71 -3.66
N VAL A 174 0.61 7.73 -3.13
CA VAL A 174 -0.72 7.91 -2.56
C VAL A 174 -0.60 7.84 -1.05
N HIS A 175 -0.82 8.99 -0.42
CA HIS A 175 -1.04 9.09 1.01
C HIS A 175 -2.45 8.59 1.32
N VAL A 176 -2.56 7.57 2.15
CA VAL A 176 -3.85 6.99 2.52
C VAL A 176 -4.16 7.40 3.94
N GLU A 177 -5.32 8.02 4.13
CA GLU A 177 -5.85 8.39 5.45
C GLU A 177 -7.05 7.49 5.76
N ASN A 178 -6.84 6.44 6.54
CA ASN A 178 -7.91 5.52 6.92
C ASN A 178 -8.61 6.02 8.18
N SER A 179 -9.66 6.83 8.04
CA SER A 179 -10.50 7.25 9.18
C SER A 179 -11.62 6.26 9.51
N SER A 180 -11.60 5.07 8.91
CA SER A 180 -12.62 4.04 9.14
C SER A 180 -12.37 3.20 10.39
N GLN A 181 -13.39 2.43 10.78
CA GLN A 181 -13.33 1.46 11.87
C GLN A 181 -12.66 0.14 11.44
N LEU A 182 -12.44 -0.07 10.14
CA LEU A 182 -11.88 -1.29 9.58
C LEU A 182 -10.43 -1.07 9.12
N HIS A 183 -9.64 -2.14 9.08
CA HIS A 183 -8.34 -2.11 8.44
C HIS A 183 -8.50 -2.06 6.93
N ILE A 184 -7.59 -1.38 6.24
CA ILE A 184 -7.38 -1.58 4.80
C ILE A 184 -6.40 -2.74 4.67
N ILE A 185 -6.89 -3.87 4.20
CA ILE A 185 -6.12 -5.12 4.11
C ILE A 185 -5.84 -5.55 2.67
N ASP A 186 -6.55 -4.96 1.71
CA ASP A 186 -6.36 -5.20 0.28
C ASP A 186 -6.40 -3.86 -0.45
N VAL A 187 -5.43 -3.59 -1.31
CA VAL A 187 -5.46 -2.45 -2.23
C VAL A 187 -4.97 -2.94 -3.57
N ARG A 188 -5.79 -2.75 -4.59
CA ARG A 188 -5.47 -3.09 -5.99
C ARG A 188 -5.48 -1.84 -6.84
N ALA A 189 -4.52 -1.72 -7.75
CA ALA A 189 -4.54 -0.74 -8.82
C ALA A 189 -4.61 -1.44 -10.17
N ASN A 190 -5.67 -1.18 -10.94
CA ASN A 190 -5.92 -1.83 -12.23
C ASN A 190 -5.85 -3.37 -12.14
N GLY A 191 -6.31 -3.93 -11.02
CA GLY A 191 -6.31 -5.37 -10.74
C GLY A 191 -5.01 -5.94 -10.17
N TYR A 192 -3.95 -5.16 -10.03
CA TYR A 192 -2.69 -5.59 -9.40
C TYR A 192 -2.68 -5.28 -7.90
N ASP A 193 -2.36 -6.29 -7.08
CA ASP A 193 -2.23 -6.14 -5.63
C ASP A 193 -1.04 -5.23 -5.27
N LEU A 194 -1.32 -4.18 -4.49
CA LEU A 194 -0.34 -3.22 -3.97
C LEU A 194 -0.04 -3.44 -2.49
N LEU A 195 -0.99 -4.02 -1.75
CA LEU A 195 -0.79 -4.49 -0.40
C LEU A 195 -0.81 -6.02 -0.41
N GLY A 196 0.10 -6.63 0.33
CA GLY A 196 0.09 -8.05 0.61
C GLY A 196 0.24 -8.26 2.10
N PHE A 197 -0.39 -9.30 2.64
CA PHE A 197 -0.24 -9.70 4.03
C PHE A 197 1.25 -9.75 4.44
N PRO A 198 1.63 -9.28 5.64
CA PRO A 198 0.79 -8.69 6.70
C PRO A 198 0.63 -7.17 6.58
N ASN A 199 0.97 -6.58 5.44
CA ASN A 199 1.11 -5.14 5.28
C ASN A 199 -0.24 -4.50 4.97
N GLY A 200 -1.04 -4.27 6.00
CA GLY A 200 -2.28 -3.47 5.93
C GLY A 200 -2.09 -2.07 6.49
N ILE A 201 -3.07 -1.20 6.25
CA ILE A 201 -3.17 0.09 6.93
C ILE A 201 -4.19 -0.05 8.07
N GLY A 202 -3.74 0.24 9.28
CA GLY A 202 -4.55 0.16 10.50
C GLY A 202 -5.88 0.90 10.41
N ALA A 203 -6.89 0.46 11.15
CA ALA A 203 -8.08 1.28 11.39
C ALA A 203 -7.66 2.57 12.12
N ARG A 204 -8.11 3.73 11.64
CA ARG A 204 -7.68 5.06 12.15
C ARG A 204 -6.18 5.34 11.99
N ASP A 205 -5.56 4.76 10.98
CA ASP A 205 -4.13 4.89 10.70
C ASP A 205 -3.89 5.56 9.33
N ILE A 206 -2.63 5.86 9.05
CA ILE A 206 -2.15 6.43 7.79
C ILE A 206 -1.19 5.48 7.08
N GLY A 207 -1.21 5.49 5.75
CA GLY A 207 -0.34 4.68 4.91
C GLY A 207 0.24 5.46 3.74
N GLU A 208 1.25 4.89 3.10
CA GLU A 208 1.79 5.38 1.83
C GLU A 208 1.83 4.22 0.85
N LEU A 209 1.37 4.46 -0.37
CA LEU A 209 1.41 3.49 -1.47
C LEU A 209 2.10 4.12 -2.67
N ASP A 210 3.05 3.41 -3.25
CA ASP A 210 3.65 3.80 -4.53
C ASP A 210 2.89 3.10 -5.66
N ILE A 211 2.14 3.87 -6.44
CA ILE A 211 1.24 3.39 -7.49
C ILE A 211 1.74 3.89 -8.85
N PRO A 212 1.71 3.10 -9.94
CA PRO A 212 2.00 3.60 -11.27
C PRO A 212 1.18 4.87 -11.60
N ALA A 213 1.85 5.87 -12.18
CA ALA A 213 1.16 7.06 -12.65
C ALA A 213 0.29 6.76 -13.88
N GLY A 214 -0.74 7.57 -14.09
CA GLY A 214 -1.72 7.40 -15.17
C GLY A 214 -3.15 7.33 -14.64
N GLU A 215 -4.08 6.94 -15.51
CA GLU A 215 -5.43 6.59 -15.09
C GLU A 215 -5.40 5.27 -14.33
N VAL A 216 -5.96 5.27 -13.12
CA VAL A 216 -6.02 4.09 -12.26
C VAL A 216 -7.43 3.88 -11.75
N GLU A 217 -7.86 2.63 -11.78
CA GLU A 217 -8.95 2.11 -10.97
C GLU A 217 -8.34 1.50 -9.70
N LEU A 218 -8.64 2.11 -8.57
CA LEU A 218 -8.24 1.63 -7.25
C LEU A 218 -9.39 0.86 -6.64
N THR A 219 -9.16 -0.39 -6.24
CA THR A 219 -10.08 -1.17 -5.41
C THR A 219 -9.45 -1.35 -4.03
N VAL A 220 -10.19 -1.03 -2.97
CA VAL A 220 -9.72 -1.15 -1.58
C VAL A 220 -10.65 -2.09 -0.83
N GLY A 221 -10.09 -3.15 -0.27
CA GLY A 221 -10.76 -4.09 0.62
C GLY A 221 -10.55 -3.72 2.08
N PHE A 222 -11.65 -3.69 2.81
CA PHE A 222 -11.71 -3.37 4.24
C PHE A 222 -12.07 -4.61 5.04
N GLY A 223 -11.42 -4.82 6.18
CA GLY A 223 -11.70 -6.00 6.99
C GLY A 223 -10.72 -6.20 8.13
N TRP A 224 -10.39 -7.46 8.38
CA TRP A 224 -9.50 -7.90 9.45
C TRP A 224 -8.58 -9.03 8.99
N TYR A 225 -7.48 -9.19 9.70
CA TYR A 225 -6.66 -10.39 9.62
C TYR A 225 -7.19 -11.42 10.61
N SER A 226 -7.40 -12.64 10.16
CA SER A 226 -7.64 -13.77 11.06
C SER A 226 -6.36 -14.16 11.81
N ASP A 227 -6.48 -14.93 12.89
CA ASP A 227 -5.33 -15.46 13.64
C ASP A 227 -4.39 -16.32 12.78
N SER A 228 -4.90 -16.88 11.67
CA SER A 228 -4.10 -17.64 10.69
C SER A 228 -3.42 -16.76 9.65
N GLY A 229 -3.61 -15.44 9.70
CA GLY A 229 -3.11 -14.48 8.71
C GLY A 229 -3.93 -14.44 7.42
N ALA A 230 -5.08 -15.13 7.34
CA ALA A 230 -5.96 -15.01 6.18
C ALA A 230 -6.75 -13.69 6.22
N ASP A 231 -6.86 -13.05 5.06
CA ASP A 231 -7.59 -11.80 4.87
C ASP A 231 -9.09 -12.05 4.89
N ILE A 232 -9.80 -11.42 5.83
CA ILE A 232 -11.27 -11.41 5.87
C ILE A 232 -11.74 -10.06 5.35
N ILE A 233 -12.01 -9.98 4.04
CA ILE A 233 -12.54 -8.77 3.41
C ILE A 233 -14.04 -8.69 3.69
N ALA A 234 -14.44 -7.70 4.49
CA ALA A 234 -15.83 -7.41 4.82
C ALA A 234 -16.54 -6.64 3.70
N VAL A 235 -15.86 -5.65 3.12
CA VAL A 235 -16.40 -4.79 2.06
C VAL A 235 -15.27 -4.30 1.15
N THR A 236 -15.58 -4.11 -0.13
CA THR A 236 -14.68 -3.47 -1.10
C THR A 236 -15.30 -2.17 -1.60
N ALA A 237 -14.47 -1.15 -1.81
CA ALA A 237 -14.87 0.08 -2.51
C ALA A 237 -13.91 0.35 -3.67
N SER A 238 -14.37 1.08 -4.69
CA SER A 238 -13.55 1.41 -5.85
C SER A 238 -13.58 2.90 -6.17
N TRP A 239 -12.45 3.42 -6.66
CA TRP A 239 -12.27 4.81 -7.07
C TRP A 239 -11.54 4.86 -8.40
N THR A 240 -11.88 5.83 -9.25
CA THR A 240 -11.09 6.16 -10.44
C THR A 240 -10.34 7.46 -10.22
N ALA A 241 -9.04 7.50 -10.52
CA ALA A 241 -8.23 8.69 -10.40
C ALA A 241 -7.18 8.80 -11.51
N VAL A 242 -6.69 10.01 -11.75
CA VAL A 242 -5.53 10.25 -12.61
C VAL A 242 -4.34 10.60 -11.72
N LEU A 243 -3.46 9.62 -11.50
CA LEU A 243 -2.26 9.79 -10.70
C LEU A 243 -1.14 10.41 -11.54
N ARG A 244 -0.51 11.45 -11.01
CA ARG A 244 0.56 12.16 -11.71
C ARG A 244 1.92 11.67 -11.24
N GLN A 245 2.81 11.44 -12.19
CA GLN A 245 4.17 10.97 -11.95
C GLN A 245 4.91 11.87 -10.94
N GLY A 246 5.51 11.24 -9.92
CA GLY A 246 6.29 11.94 -8.89
C GLY A 246 5.47 12.86 -7.98
N ARG A 247 4.14 12.88 -8.09
CA ARG A 247 3.27 13.65 -7.19
C ARG A 247 2.75 12.79 -6.05
N ARG A 248 2.47 13.47 -4.93
CA ARG A 248 1.74 12.92 -3.79
C ARG A 248 0.26 13.28 -3.92
N GLU A 249 -0.61 12.29 -3.92
CA GLU A 249 -2.07 12.45 -3.84
C GLU A 249 -2.60 11.87 -2.52
N THR A 250 -3.77 12.30 -2.05
CA THR A 250 -4.36 11.84 -0.78
C THR A 250 -5.67 11.10 -1.01
N LEU A 251 -5.71 9.82 -0.65
CA LEU A 251 -6.92 9.00 -0.58
C LEU A 251 -7.43 9.01 0.87
N SER A 252 -8.53 9.71 1.12
CA SER A 252 -9.19 9.71 2.43
C SER A 252 -10.34 8.70 2.44
N VAL A 253 -10.34 7.81 3.43
CA VAL A 253 -11.41 6.86 3.68
C VAL A 253 -12.17 7.29 4.93
N ASP A 254 -13.47 7.56 4.76
CA ASP A 254 -14.35 7.93 5.86
C ASP A 254 -14.75 6.73 6.74
N SER A 255 -15.26 7.04 7.93
CA SER A 255 -15.98 6.07 8.77
C SER A 255 -17.21 5.49 8.09
N PHE A 256 -17.46 4.20 8.34
CA PHE A 256 -18.70 3.54 7.92
C PHE A 256 -19.83 3.88 8.89
N THR A 257 -21.02 4.11 8.37
CA THR A 257 -22.20 4.29 9.21
C THR A 257 -22.74 2.94 9.68
N ILE A 258 -23.42 2.92 10.83
CA ILE A 258 -24.11 1.72 11.29
C ILE A 258 -25.19 1.24 10.30
N GLY A 259 -25.85 2.16 9.59
CA GLY A 259 -26.81 1.84 8.53
C GLY A 259 -26.16 1.03 7.42
N GLN A 260 -24.98 1.45 6.94
CA GLN A 260 -24.21 0.70 5.96
C GLN A 260 -23.87 -0.70 6.48
N VAL A 261 -23.39 -0.87 7.70
CA VAL A 261 -23.06 -2.20 8.23
C VAL A 261 -24.29 -3.11 8.30
N LEU A 262 -25.42 -2.59 8.81
CA LEU A 262 -26.66 -3.36 8.94
C LEU A 262 -27.32 -3.67 7.59
N THR A 263 -27.02 -2.92 6.54
CA THR A 263 -27.42 -3.25 5.16
C THR A 263 -26.37 -4.04 4.39
N ASN A 264 -25.33 -4.55 5.05
CA ASN A 264 -24.21 -5.22 4.38
C ASN A 264 -23.57 -4.36 3.29
N TRP A 265 -23.42 -3.08 3.58
CA TRP A 265 -22.97 -2.00 2.71
C TRP A 265 -23.80 -1.84 1.43
N SER A 266 -24.99 -2.43 1.36
CA SER A 266 -25.91 -2.28 0.24
C SER A 266 -26.63 -0.93 0.29
N ASP A 267 -26.92 -0.36 -0.88
CA ASP A 267 -27.81 0.78 -1.05
C ASP A 267 -29.30 0.39 -0.93
N SER A 268 -29.59 -0.90 -0.76
CA SER A 268 -30.94 -1.43 -0.57
C SER A 268 -31.22 -1.77 0.90
N PRO A 269 -32.49 -1.64 1.34
CA PRO A 269 -32.87 -2.06 2.68
C PRO A 269 -32.63 -3.56 2.89
N THR A 270 -32.14 -3.93 4.08
CA THR A 270 -31.89 -5.32 4.48
C THR A 270 -32.86 -5.75 5.57
N ARG A 271 -33.34 -6.99 5.48
CA ARG A 271 -34.31 -7.56 6.42
C ARG A 271 -33.63 -8.55 7.35
N PHE A 272 -33.96 -8.43 8.63
CA PHE A 272 -33.66 -9.42 9.64
C PHE A 272 -34.98 -9.94 10.18
N ALA A 273 -35.11 -11.25 10.33
CA ALA A 273 -36.33 -11.86 10.83
C ALA A 273 -36.03 -12.78 12.01
N THR A 274 -36.99 -12.87 12.92
CA THR A 274 -36.94 -13.85 14.00
C THR A 274 -37.23 -15.26 13.50
N ASN A 275 -36.99 -16.24 14.36
CA ASN A 275 -37.68 -17.52 14.27
C ASN A 275 -39.18 -17.34 14.56
N SER A 276 -39.98 -18.37 14.26
CA SER A 276 -41.41 -18.38 14.59
C SER A 276 -41.60 -18.51 16.11
N ILE A 277 -42.26 -17.52 16.72
CA ILE A 277 -42.48 -17.41 18.16
C ILE A 277 -43.97 -17.58 18.45
N PRO A 278 -44.37 -18.41 19.43
CA PRO A 278 -45.77 -18.54 19.81
C PRO A 278 -46.30 -17.24 20.43
N GLY A 279 -47.42 -16.75 19.90
CA GLY A 279 -48.17 -15.62 20.42
C GLY A 279 -49.20 -16.02 21.46
N SER A 280 -49.70 -15.03 22.19
CA SER A 280 -50.78 -15.21 23.18
C SER A 280 -52.12 -15.58 22.55
N ASP A 281 -52.28 -15.38 21.24
CA ASP A 281 -53.45 -15.80 20.45
C ASP A 281 -53.39 -17.27 19.99
N GLY A 282 -52.32 -17.99 20.35
CA GLY A 282 -52.08 -19.38 19.97
C GLY A 282 -51.54 -19.56 18.55
N ARG A 283 -51.20 -18.48 17.84
CA ARG A 283 -50.55 -18.51 16.52
C ARG A 283 -49.05 -18.34 16.65
N PHE A 284 -48.32 -18.67 15.59
CA PHE A 284 -46.89 -18.38 15.51
C PHE A 284 -46.70 -17.07 14.74
N HIS A 285 -45.90 -16.17 15.31
CA HIS A 285 -45.53 -14.90 14.69
C HIS A 285 -44.06 -14.94 14.27
N THR A 286 -43.75 -14.25 13.19
CA THR A 286 -42.37 -13.93 12.81
C THR A 286 -42.28 -12.43 12.70
N TYR A 287 -41.30 -11.83 13.37
CA TYR A 287 -41.08 -10.38 13.31
C TYR A 287 -39.94 -10.08 12.34
N GLU A 288 -40.07 -8.99 11.59
CA GLU A 288 -39.05 -8.48 10.68
C GLU A 288 -38.61 -7.09 11.14
N VAL A 289 -37.30 -6.88 11.23
CA VAL A 289 -36.69 -5.54 11.27
C VAL A 289 -36.09 -5.26 9.90
N VAL A 290 -36.48 -4.13 9.31
CA VAL A 290 -35.94 -3.67 8.02
C VAL A 290 -35.06 -2.46 8.27
N PHE A 291 -33.77 -2.58 7.98
CA PHE A 291 -32.80 -1.49 8.07
C PHE A 291 -32.61 -0.81 6.71
N GLN A 292 -32.58 0.51 6.71
CA GLN A 292 -32.22 1.35 5.57
C GLN A 292 -30.73 1.71 5.64
N PRO A 293 -30.07 2.01 4.49
CA PRO A 293 -28.68 2.45 4.48
C PRO A 293 -28.44 3.76 5.27
N SER A 294 -29.49 4.58 5.43
CA SER A 294 -29.50 5.79 6.27
C SER A 294 -29.40 5.50 7.78
N GLY A 295 -29.62 4.25 8.20
CA GLY A 295 -29.77 3.85 9.60
C GLY A 295 -31.21 3.92 10.11
N ASP A 296 -32.19 4.25 9.27
CA ASP A 296 -33.59 4.13 9.65
C ASP A 296 -33.99 2.65 9.76
N TRP A 297 -34.89 2.33 10.68
CA TRP A 297 -35.40 0.97 10.85
C TRP A 297 -36.91 0.94 11.04
N THR A 298 -37.52 -0.16 10.63
CA THR A 298 -38.94 -0.47 10.91
C THR A 298 -39.09 -1.89 11.42
N LEU A 299 -39.90 -2.09 12.44
CA LEU A 299 -40.30 -3.39 12.96
C LEU A 299 -41.73 -3.68 12.49
N ARG A 300 -41.97 -4.89 11.99
CA ARG A 300 -43.30 -5.36 11.58
C ARG A 300 -43.42 -6.87 11.79
N GLU A 301 -44.63 -7.38 11.71
CA GLU A 301 -44.85 -8.82 11.57
C GLU A 301 -44.67 -9.23 10.09
N ALA A 302 -44.02 -10.37 9.85
CA ALA A 302 -43.74 -10.88 8.51
C ALA A 302 -45.03 -11.06 7.71
N GLY A 303 -45.06 -10.53 6.48
CA GLY A 303 -46.25 -10.57 5.62
C GLY A 303 -47.32 -9.53 5.96
N GLN A 304 -47.17 -8.75 7.03
CA GLN A 304 -48.06 -7.64 7.36
C GLN A 304 -47.48 -6.31 6.87
N SER A 305 -48.36 -5.38 6.46
CA SER A 305 -47.96 -4.02 6.05
C SER A 305 -47.87 -3.06 7.22
N GLN A 306 -48.45 -3.41 8.37
CA GLN A 306 -48.48 -2.55 9.55
C GLN A 306 -47.10 -2.49 10.21
N VAL A 307 -46.58 -1.27 10.38
CA VAL A 307 -45.38 -1.00 11.16
C VAL A 307 -45.75 -0.98 12.64
N LEU A 308 -45.06 -1.80 13.43
CA LEU A 308 -45.24 -1.92 14.88
C LEU A 308 -44.39 -0.89 15.63
N ASP A 309 -43.16 -0.65 15.17
CA ASP A 309 -42.27 0.39 15.70
C ASP A 309 -41.30 0.85 14.60
N SER A 310 -40.69 2.02 14.77
CA SER A 310 -39.69 2.56 13.84
C SER A 310 -38.78 3.57 14.52
N GLY A 311 -37.62 3.82 13.95
CA GLY A 311 -36.71 4.83 14.45
C GLY A 311 -35.42 4.89 13.65
N GLN A 312 -34.38 5.42 14.29
CA GLN A 312 -33.03 5.46 13.74
C GLN A 312 -32.11 4.68 14.67
N VAL A 313 -31.25 3.83 14.11
CA VAL A 313 -30.23 3.14 14.92
C VAL A 313 -29.16 4.13 15.37
N GLN A 314 -28.70 3.97 16.60
CA GLN A 314 -27.58 4.72 17.15
C GLN A 314 -26.41 3.76 17.37
N LEU A 315 -25.27 4.07 16.76
CA LEU A 315 -24.03 3.38 17.07
C LEU A 315 -23.67 3.70 18.53
N VAL A 316 -23.46 2.66 19.32
CA VAL A 316 -23.05 2.78 20.73
C VAL A 316 -21.53 2.68 20.81
N GLU A 317 -20.96 1.61 20.27
CA GLU A 317 -19.52 1.37 20.26
C GLU A 317 -19.09 0.58 19.04
N TRP A 318 -17.94 0.94 18.48
CA TRP A 318 -17.21 0.12 17.50
C TRP A 318 -15.73 0.41 17.66
N ALA A 319 -15.02 -0.56 18.25
CA ALA A 319 -13.58 -0.46 18.43
C ALA A 319 -12.87 -0.43 17.06
N PRO A 320 -11.82 0.40 16.87
CA PRO A 320 -11.01 0.36 15.66
C PRO A 320 -10.41 -1.04 15.46
N GLY A 321 -10.61 -1.63 14.28
CA GLY A 321 -10.18 -2.99 13.99
C GLY A 321 -11.02 -4.07 14.66
N GLY A 322 -12.15 -3.72 15.31
CA GLY A 322 -13.06 -4.67 15.91
C GLY A 322 -13.95 -5.35 14.88
N ASP A 323 -14.14 -6.67 15.02
CA ASP A 323 -15.08 -7.49 14.24
C ASP A 323 -16.49 -7.50 14.83
N SER A 324 -16.67 -6.83 15.97
CA SER A 324 -17.94 -6.61 16.64
C SER A 324 -18.21 -5.11 16.82
N LEU A 325 -19.51 -4.79 16.88
CA LEU A 325 -19.99 -3.46 17.26
C LEU A 325 -21.24 -3.59 18.11
N SER A 326 -21.58 -2.52 18.82
CA SER A 326 -22.85 -2.39 19.51
C SER A 326 -23.67 -1.20 19.01
N PHE A 327 -24.98 -1.39 18.92
CA PHE A 327 -25.93 -0.35 18.52
C PHE A 327 -27.18 -0.38 19.39
N SER A 328 -28.05 0.62 19.25
CA SER A 328 -29.33 0.67 19.97
C SER A 328 -30.43 1.21 19.06
N PHE A 329 -31.66 0.73 19.27
CA PHE A 329 -32.84 1.26 18.57
C PHE A 329 -33.32 2.60 19.15
N LYS A 330 -33.00 2.88 20.43
CA LYS A 330 -33.35 4.10 21.17
C LYS A 330 -32.22 4.44 22.12
N ALA A 331 -31.96 5.73 22.38
CA ALA A 331 -30.85 6.24 23.21
C ALA A 331 -30.76 5.71 24.66
N ARG A 332 -31.72 4.89 25.13
CA ARG A 332 -31.76 4.30 26.48
C ARG A 332 -32.05 2.80 26.48
N SER A 333 -32.07 2.14 25.33
CA SER A 333 -32.22 0.67 25.29
C SER A 333 -30.89 0.00 25.60
N THR A 334 -30.94 -1.23 26.11
CA THR A 334 -29.77 -2.10 26.22
C THR A 334 -29.05 -2.16 24.87
N PRO A 335 -27.72 -1.96 24.81
CA PRO A 335 -26.96 -2.12 23.57
C PRO A 335 -27.12 -3.54 23.00
N ILE A 336 -27.27 -3.60 21.70
CA ILE A 336 -27.36 -4.82 20.90
C ILE A 336 -25.98 -5.03 20.30
N GLU A 337 -25.35 -6.17 20.61
CA GLU A 337 -24.09 -6.56 19.99
C GLU A 337 -24.36 -7.30 18.68
N ILE A 338 -23.55 -7.02 17.66
CA ILE A 338 -23.54 -7.73 16.40
C ILE A 338 -22.09 -7.96 15.97
N ARG A 339 -21.79 -9.15 15.44
CA ARG A 339 -20.45 -9.58 15.01
C ARG A 339 -20.44 -9.90 13.53
N TYR A 340 -19.29 -9.73 12.87
CA TYR A 340 -19.10 -10.15 11.48
C TYR A 340 -19.53 -11.63 11.28
N PRO A 341 -20.28 -11.98 10.22
CA PRO A 341 -20.64 -11.21 9.01
C PRO A 341 -21.82 -10.23 9.17
N PHE A 342 -22.11 -9.81 10.40
CA PHE A 342 -23.18 -8.89 10.77
C PHE A 342 -24.57 -9.36 10.34
N SER A 343 -24.76 -10.69 10.34
CA SER A 343 -25.97 -11.34 9.86
C SER A 343 -26.96 -11.67 10.97
N GLN A 344 -26.59 -11.54 12.24
CA GLN A 344 -27.45 -11.96 13.34
C GLN A 344 -27.20 -11.15 14.61
N PHE A 345 -28.26 -10.82 15.35
CA PHE A 345 -28.18 -10.20 16.66
C PHE A 345 -29.35 -10.63 17.56
N ASP A 346 -29.15 -10.48 18.87
CA ASP A 346 -30.17 -10.74 19.88
C ASP A 346 -30.75 -9.44 20.44
N PHE A 347 -32.08 -9.36 20.52
CA PHE A 347 -32.80 -8.20 21.05
C PHE A 347 -33.55 -8.58 22.34
N GLN A 348 -33.33 -7.82 23.42
CA GLN A 348 -34.04 -8.00 24.69
C GLN A 348 -35.11 -6.92 24.88
N ASP A 349 -36.36 -7.34 25.04
CA ASP A 349 -37.52 -6.44 25.20
C ASP A 349 -38.14 -6.47 26.62
N GLY A 350 -37.46 -7.12 27.57
CA GLY A 350 -37.93 -7.32 28.93
C GLY A 350 -38.91 -8.49 29.11
N ALA A 351 -39.53 -8.98 28.03
CA ALA A 351 -40.33 -10.21 28.04
C ALA A 351 -39.50 -11.44 27.64
N GLY A 352 -38.41 -11.25 26.89
CA GLY A 352 -37.48 -12.31 26.54
C GLY A 352 -36.31 -11.83 25.69
N THR A 353 -35.64 -12.77 25.04
CA THR A 353 -34.63 -12.51 24.01
C THR A 353 -35.17 -12.99 22.67
N LEU A 354 -35.13 -12.11 21.67
CA LEU A 354 -35.51 -12.37 20.29
C LEU A 354 -34.24 -12.39 19.43
N GLU A 355 -33.95 -13.53 18.84
CA GLU A 355 -32.86 -13.70 17.88
C GLU A 355 -33.32 -13.26 16.49
N PHE A 356 -32.62 -12.32 15.87
CA PHE A 356 -32.89 -11.81 14.52
C PHE A 356 -31.77 -12.26 13.58
N SER A 357 -32.13 -12.92 12.49
CA SER A 357 -31.19 -13.36 11.43
C SER A 357 -31.52 -12.71 10.09
N ARG A 358 -30.49 -12.33 9.34
CA ARG A 358 -30.59 -11.74 8.00
C ARG A 358 -31.26 -12.73 7.03
N ARG A 359 -32.19 -12.24 6.21
CA ARG A 359 -32.96 -13.03 5.24
C ARG A 359 -32.56 -12.77 3.80
#